data_AF-A0A924UB80-F1
#
_entry.id   AF-A0A924UB80-F1
#
_cell.length_a   1.000
_cell.length_b   1.000
_cell.length_c   1.000
_cell.angle_alpha   90.00
_cell.angle_beta   90.00
_cell.angle_gamma   90.00
#
_symmetry.space_group_name_H-M   'P 1'
#
loop_
_entity.id
_entity.type
_entity.pdbx_description
1 polymer ?
#
loop_
_entity_poly.entity_id
_entity_poly.type
_entity_poly.pdbx_seq_one_letter_code
_entity_poly.pdbx_strand_id
1 'polypeptide(L)' 'MGPSETDIPDNYIATPSELHKIGRRAKRPFGVKWPLLDLKQMQNTPPLQELQRIQGLA' A
#
# COMPACT_ATOMS: atom_id res chain seq x y z
N MET A 1 -12.07 11.39 15.08
CA MET A 1 -11.95 10.41 14.01
C MET A 1 -10.71 10.79 13.20
N GLY A 2 -9.59 10.11 13.47
CA GLY A 2 -8.36 10.27 12.68
C GLY A 2 -8.27 9.16 11.64
N PRO A 3 -7.35 9.28 10.67
CA PRO A 3 -7.12 8.22 9.70
C PRO A 3 -6.72 6.90 10.42
N SER A 4 -7.16 5.78 9.86
CA SER A 4 -6.72 4.44 10.28
C SER A 4 -5.20 4.34 10.17
N GLU A 5 -4.57 3.49 11.00
CA GLU A 5 -3.15 3.15 10.86
C GLU A 5 -2.84 2.52 9.48
N THR A 6 -3.86 1.99 8.81
CA THR A 6 -3.77 1.43 7.45
C THR A 6 -4.19 2.40 6.35
N ASP A 7 -4.56 3.64 6.67
CA ASP A 7 -4.98 4.60 5.66
C ASP A 7 -3.80 5.01 4.78
N ILE A 8 -3.94 4.73 3.49
CA ILE A 8 -2.95 5.09 2.50
C ILE A 8 -3.34 6.46 1.93
N PRO A 9 -2.45 7.47 1.94
CA PRO A 9 -2.75 8.78 1.37
C PRO A 9 -3.11 8.65 -0.11
N ASP A 10 -4.31 9.09 -0.51
CA ASP A 10 -4.72 9.10 -1.91
C ASP A 10 -4.35 10.43 -2.60
N ASN A 11 -4.05 10.35 -3.89
CA ASN A 11 -3.76 11.51 -4.74
C ASN A 11 -4.99 11.92 -5.56
N TYR A 12 -6.17 11.45 -5.16
CA TYR A 12 -7.41 11.76 -5.83
C TYR A 12 -8.44 12.25 -4.82
N ILE A 13 -9.24 13.20 -5.25
CA ILE A 13 -10.47 13.61 -4.57
C ILE A 13 -11.61 13.13 -5.45
N ALA A 14 -12.41 12.20 -4.92
CA ALA A 14 -13.65 11.81 -5.56
C ALA A 14 -14.72 12.87 -5.28
N THR A 15 -15.29 13.41 -6.35
CA THR A 15 -16.54 14.18 -6.33
C THR A 15 -17.64 13.34 -6.99
N PRO A 16 -18.93 13.67 -6.81
CA PRO A 16 -20.02 12.93 -7.43
C PRO A 16 -19.93 12.85 -8.97
N SER A 17 -19.23 13.78 -9.60
CA SER A 17 -19.13 13.86 -11.06
C SER A 17 -17.79 13.39 -11.60
N GLU A 18 -16.70 13.50 -10.83
CA GLU A 18 -15.36 13.17 -11.32
C GLU A 18 -14.31 12.88 -10.24
N LEU A 19 -13.13 12.42 -10.69
CA LEU A 19 -11.95 12.21 -9.85
C LEU A 19 -10.91 13.29 -10.15
N HIS A 20 -10.66 14.19 -9.19
CA HIS A 20 -9.62 15.19 -9.32
C HIS A 20 -8.28 14.65 -8.85
N LYS A 21 -7.28 14.67 -9.74
CA LYS A 21 -5.90 14.32 -9.38
C LYS A 21 -5.23 15.48 -8.64
N ILE A 22 -5.07 15.33 -7.33
CA ILE A 22 -4.21 16.20 -6.52
C ILE A 22 -2.79 15.64 -6.59
N GLY A 23 -1.85 16.43 -7.12
CA GLY A 23 -0.48 16.00 -7.38
C GLY A 23 0.22 15.34 -6.16
N ARG A 24 1.28 14.57 -6.44
CA ARG A 24 2.00 13.83 -5.40
C ARG A 24 2.86 14.78 -4.55
N ARG A 25 2.72 14.74 -3.23
CA ARG A 25 3.65 15.44 -2.31
C ARG A 25 5.07 14.89 -2.38
N ALA A 26 5.22 13.59 -2.69
CA ALA A 26 6.50 12.90 -2.86
C ALA A 26 6.36 11.63 -3.73
N LYS A 27 7.49 11.04 -4.16
CA LYS A 27 7.47 9.76 -4.87
C LYS A 27 6.91 8.68 -3.95
N ARG A 28 5.80 8.04 -4.34
CA ARG A 28 5.24 6.91 -3.60
C ARG A 28 6.19 5.71 -3.71
N PRO A 29 6.53 5.03 -2.59
CA PRO A 29 7.16 3.73 -2.68
C PRO A 29 6.23 2.79 -3.46
N PHE A 30 6.82 1.95 -4.30
CA PHE A 30 6.11 0.97 -5.11
C PHE A 30 6.80 -0.39 -5.00
N GLY A 31 6.01 -1.45 -5.09
CA GLY A 31 6.47 -2.81 -4.91
C GLY A 31 6.90 -3.13 -3.48
N VAL A 32 7.29 -4.38 -3.28
CA VAL A 32 7.80 -4.89 -2.00
C VAL A 32 9.27 -5.25 -2.18
N LYS A 33 10.12 -4.79 -1.26
CA LYS A 33 11.54 -5.17 -1.23
C LYS A 33 11.69 -6.48 -0.45
N TRP A 34 11.33 -7.60 -1.07
CA TRP A 34 11.33 -8.93 -0.44
C TRP A 34 12.62 -9.30 0.31
N PRO A 35 13.83 -8.99 -0.19
CA PRO A 35 15.07 -9.33 0.53
C PRO A 35 15.27 -8.55 1.85
N LEU A 36 14.48 -7.51 2.12
CA LEU A 36 14.57 -6.71 3.34
C LEU A 36 13.55 -7.10 4.40
N LEU A 37 12.68 -8.08 4.12
CA LEU A 37 11.66 -8.54 5.05
C LEU A 37 12.18 -9.68 5.90
N ASP A 38 11.97 -9.58 7.21
CA ASP A 38 12.18 -10.71 8.12
C ASP A 38 10.91 -11.59 8.23
N LEU A 39 11.08 -12.82 8.71
CA LEU A 39 9.98 -13.78 8.91
C LEU A 39 8.88 -13.24 9.82
N LYS A 40 9.23 -12.46 10.84
CA LYS A 40 8.28 -11.91 11.81
C LYS A 40 7.41 -10.83 11.16
N GLN A 41 7.98 -10.01 10.29
CA GLN A 41 7.27 -8.98 9.51
C GLN A 41 6.30 -9.61 8.53
N MET A 42 6.70 -10.72 7.87
CA MET A 42 5.80 -11.47 6.97
C MET A 42 4.63 -12.11 7.72
N GLN A 43 4.86 -12.65 8.92
CA GLN A 43 3.79 -13.25 9.73
C GLN A 43 2.82 -12.21 10.30
N ASN A 44 3.33 -11.05 10.73
CA ASN A 44 2.53 -10.01 11.38
C ASN A 44 1.89 -9.02 10.41
N THR A 45 2.14 -9.15 9.10
CA THR A 45 1.56 -8.27 8.08
C THR A 45 0.81 -9.14 7.07
N PRO A 46 -0.44 -9.55 7.36
CA PRO A 46 -1.23 -10.42 6.47
C PRO A 46 -1.25 -10.00 4.99
N PRO A 47 -1.31 -8.70 4.65
CA PRO A 47 -1.22 -8.27 3.24
C PRO A 47 0.05 -8.73 2.50
N LEU A 48 1.19 -8.90 3.19
CA LEU A 48 2.42 -9.36 2.54
C LEU A 48 2.32 -10.82 2.08
N GLN A 49 1.58 -11.67 2.81
CA GLN A 49 1.40 -13.08 2.45
C GLN A 49 0.59 -13.22 1.16
N GLU A 50 -0.48 -12.44 1.03
CA GLU A 50 -1.30 -12.41 -0.19
C GLU A 50 -0.48 -11.90 -1.40
N LEU A 51 0.33 -10.86 -1.19
CA LEU A 51 1.21 -10.34 -2.22
C LEU A 51 2.29 -11.34 -2.66
N GLN A 52 2.78 -12.23 -1.78
CA GLN A 52 3.71 -13.30 -2.18
C GLN A 52 3.04 -14.32 -3.10
N ARG A 53 1.80 -14.72 -2.81
CA ARG A 53 1.04 -15.66 -3.65
C ARG A 53 0.81 -15.09 -5.04
N ILE A 54 0.40 -13.83 -5.12
CA ILE A 54 0.17 -13.14 -6.41
C ILE A 54 1.47 -13.06 -7.23
N GLN A 55 2.63 -12.94 -6.58
CA GLN A 55 3.94 -12.85 -7.23
C GLN A 55 4.58 -14.22 -7.55
N GLY A 56 3.96 -15.33 -7.16
CA GLY A 56 4.50 -16.69 -7.38
C GLY A 56 5.77 -16.99 -6.56
N LEU A 57 5.93 -16.34 -5.41
CA LEU A 57 7.09 -16.48 -4.53
C LEU A 57 6.88 -17.50 -3.40
N ALA A 58 5.70 -18.12 -3.33
CA ALA A 58 5.25 -19.02 -2.26
C ALA A 58 4.49 -20.22 -2.82
#